data_AF-A0A966SWE7-F1
#
_entry.id   AF-A0A966SWE7-F1
#
_cell.length_a   1.000
_cell.length_b   1.000
_cell.length_c   1.000
_cell.angle_alpha   90.00
_cell.angle_beta   90.00
_cell.angle_gamma   90.00
#
_symmetry.space_group_name_H-M   'P 1'
#
loop_
_entity.id
_entity.type
_entity.pdbx_description
1 polymer ?
#
loop_
_entity_poly.entity_id
_entity_poly.type
_entity_poly.pdbx_seq_one_letter_code
_entity_poly.pdbx_strand_id
1 'polypeptide(L)' 'MNHWLIKSEPDVFSIDDLARARRKTTSWEGVRNYQARNFLRAMQPGDLALYYHSNAEPSAVVG' A
#
# COMPACT_ATOMS: atom_id res chain seq x y z
N MET A 1 14.26 -4.44 -10.28
CA MET A 1 13.26 -3.45 -9.85
C MET A 1 11.91 -4.11 -10.00
N ASN A 2 11.37 -4.59 -8.90
CA ASN A 2 10.09 -5.30 -8.87
C ASN A 2 8.95 -4.28 -8.77
N HIS A 3 7.78 -4.70 -9.22
CA HIS A 3 6.55 -3.92 -9.11
C HIS A 3 5.58 -4.67 -8.22
N TRP A 4 4.93 -3.93 -7.33
CA TRP A 4 4.04 -4.48 -6.32
C TRP A 4 2.66 -3.84 -6.43
N LEU A 5 1.67 -4.48 -5.81
CA LEU A 5 0.36 -3.89 -5.58
C LEU A 5 0.04 -4.04 -4.10
N ILE A 6 -0.22 -2.92 -3.44
CA ILE A 6 -0.59 -2.87 -2.03
C ILE A 6 -2.04 -2.40 -1.92
N LYS A 7 -2.77 -2.96 -0.96
CA LYS A 7 -4.20 -2.68 -0.77
C LYS A 7 -4.42 -1.99 0.56
N SER A 8 -5.18 -0.91 0.55
CA SER A 8 -5.70 -0.24 1.75
C SER A 8 -7.16 0.11 1.53
N GLU A 9 -7.95 0.11 2.60
CA GLU A 9 -9.30 0.66 2.55
C GLU A 9 -9.20 2.18 2.68
N PRO A 10 -9.83 2.98 1.79
CA PRO A 10 -9.69 4.44 1.80
C PRO A 10 -10.15 5.05 3.12
N ASP A 11 -11.12 4.43 3.78
CA ASP A 11 -11.69 4.88 5.05
C ASP A 11 -10.75 4.65 6.25
N VAL A 12 -9.77 3.75 6.10
CA VAL A 12 -8.76 3.42 7.13
C VAL A 12 -7.48 4.22 6.87
N PHE A 13 -6.97 4.18 5.64
CA PHE A 13 -5.80 4.95 5.22
C PHE A 13 -5.81 5.10 3.69
N SER A 14 -6.11 6.29 3.20
CA SER A 14 -6.20 6.58 1.77
C SER A 14 -4.86 7.02 1.16
N ILE A 15 -4.82 7.16 -0.17
CA ILE A 15 -3.66 7.74 -0.87
C ILE A 15 -3.49 9.22 -0.52
N ASP A 16 -4.60 9.92 -0.24
CA ASP A 16 -4.57 11.31 0.21
C ASP A 16 -4.02 11.44 1.63
N ASP A 17 -4.30 10.47 2.50
CA ASP A 17 -3.69 10.41 3.83
C ASP A 17 -2.19 10.21 3.73
N LEU A 18 -1.73 9.32 2.84
CA LEU A 18 -0.31 9.18 2.54
C LEU A 18 0.30 10.49 2.01
N ALA A 19 -0.39 11.19 1.12
CA ALA A 19 0.07 12.47 0.57
C ALA A 19 0.14 13.58 1.63
N ARG A 20 -0.76 13.57 2.62
CA ARG A 20 -0.77 14.48 3.78
C ARG A 20 0.23 14.09 4.87
N ALA A 21 0.67 12.83 4.91
CA ALA A 21 1.61 12.35 5.90
C ALA A 21 2.95 13.08 5.82
N ARG A 22 3.66 13.19 6.96
CA ARG A 22 4.98 13.81 7.01
C ARG A 22 5.93 13.10 6.05
N ARG A 23 6.56 13.88 5.16
CA ARG A 23 7.44 13.39 4.07
C ARG A 23 6.73 12.47 3.06
N LYS A 24 5.40 12.46 3.02
CA LYS A 24 4.60 11.55 2.20
C LYS A 24 4.97 10.07 2.44
N THR A 25 5.22 9.72 3.70
CA THR A 25 5.73 8.40 4.11
C THR A 25 4.95 7.88 5.30
N THR A 26 4.71 6.58 5.33
CA THR A 26 4.12 5.87 6.47
C THR A 26 4.73 4.47 6.61
N SER A 27 4.55 3.84 7.77
CA SER A 27 4.88 2.43 7.98
C SER A 27 3.75 1.54 7.44
N TRP A 28 4.10 0.48 6.72
CA TRP A 28 3.10 -0.50 6.25
C TRP A 28 2.93 -1.61 7.29
N GLU A 29 1.89 -1.47 8.11
CA GLU A 29 1.63 -2.34 9.25
C GLU A 29 0.40 -3.23 9.02
N GLY A 30 -0.01 -3.99 10.04
CA GLY A 30 -1.28 -4.73 10.00
C GLY A 30 -1.31 -6.00 9.13
N VAL A 31 -0.24 -6.35 8.39
CA VAL A 31 -0.24 -7.56 7.56
C VAL A 31 -0.23 -8.82 8.42
N ARG A 32 -1.33 -9.59 8.38
CA ARG A 32 -1.51 -10.87 9.07
C ARG A 32 -1.46 -12.08 8.14
N ASN A 33 -1.50 -11.86 6.82
CA ASN A 33 -1.37 -12.92 5.83
C ASN A 33 0.11 -13.32 5.64
N TYR A 34 0.43 -14.61 5.81
CA TYR A 34 1.80 -15.12 5.71
C TYR A 34 2.44 -14.92 4.33
N GLN A 35 1.66 -15.07 3.26
CA GLN A 35 2.17 -14.89 1.89
C GLN A 35 2.46 -13.41 1.61
N ALA A 36 1.53 -12.51 1.97
CA ALA A 36 1.73 -11.07 1.82
C ALA A 36 2.92 -10.57 2.64
N ARG A 37 3.11 -11.09 3.86
CA ARG A 37 4.31 -10.82 4.68
C ARG A 37 5.59 -11.26 3.95
N ASN A 38 5.58 -12.42 3.31
CA ASN A 38 6.75 -12.90 2.57
C ASN A 38 7.04 -12.03 1.34
N PHE A 39 6.01 -11.48 0.67
CA PHE A 39 6.19 -10.48 -0.40
C PHE A 39 6.80 -9.18 0.14
N LEU A 40 6.32 -8.65 1.27
CA LEU A 40 6.92 -7.47 1.90
C LEU A 40 8.39 -7.68 2.27
N ARG A 41 8.77 -8.89 2.71
CA ARG A 41 10.17 -9.24 2.99
C ARG A 41 11.05 -9.30 1.74
N ALA A 42 10.46 -9.50 0.57
CA ALA A 42 11.16 -9.55 -0.71
C ALA A 42 11.30 -8.16 -1.38
N MET A 43 10.54 -7.17 -0.92
CA MET A 43 10.65 -5.78 -1.39
C MET A 43 12.03 -5.20 -1.08
N GLN A 44 12.56 -4.40 -2.01
CA GLN A 44 13.82 -3.68 -1.84
C GLN A 44 13.60 -2.16 -1.96
N PRO A 45 14.43 -1.31 -1.31
CA PRO A 45 14.40 0.13 -1.55
C PRO A 45 14.51 0.45 -3.04
N GLY A 46 13.61 1.29 -3.53
CA GLY A 46 13.51 1.66 -4.95
C GLY A 46 12.54 0.82 -5.77
N ASP A 47 12.01 -0.28 -5.25
CA ASP A 47 10.85 -0.94 -5.85
C ASP A 47 9.62 -0.03 -5.79
N LEU A 48 8.75 -0.15 -6.80
CA LEU A 48 7.53 0.64 -6.90
C LEU A 48 6.30 -0.21 -6.56
N ALA A 49 5.28 0.42 -5.99
CA ALA A 49 4.02 -0.22 -5.67
C ALA A 49 2.84 0.62 -6.16
N LEU A 50 1.88 -0.04 -6.79
CA LEU A 50 0.57 0.53 -7.06
C LEU A 50 -0.26 0.53 -5.77
N TYR A 51 -0.90 1.66 -5.48
CA TYR A 51 -1.78 1.84 -4.33
C TYR A 51 -3.22 1.55 -4.75
N TYR A 52 -3.78 0.46 -4.23
CA TYR A 52 -5.12 0.00 -4.55
C TYR A 52 -6.08 0.27 -3.39
N HIS A 53 -7.16 1.00 -3.66
CA HIS A 53 -8.28 1.14 -2.73
C HIS A 53 -9.18 -0.09 -2.81
N SER A 54 -9.14 -0.91 -1.75
CA SER A 54 -10.01 -2.08 -1.59
C SER A 54 -11.24 -1.75 -0.75
N ASN A 55 -12.28 -2.58 -0.85
CA ASN A 55 -13.53 -2.39 -0.11
C ASN A 55 -14.14 -0.98 -0.32
N ALA A 56 -13.96 -0.44 -1.52
CA ALA A 56 -14.38 0.90 -1.92
C ALA A 56 -15.32 0.85 -3.12
N GLU A 57 -16.09 1.90 -3.34
CA GLU A 57 -16.88 2.10 -4.56
C GLU A 57 -16.43 3.36 -5.32
N PRO A 58 -15.71 3.21 -6.45
CA PRO A 58 -15.16 1.98 -7.02
C PRO A 58 -13.88 1.50 -6.31
N SER A 59 -13.66 0.18 -6.28
CA SER A 59 -12.37 -0.39 -5.87
C SER A 59 -11.39 -0.36 -7.04
N ALA A 60 -10.33 0.46 -6.93
CA ALA A 60 -9.45 0.77 -8.05
C ALA A 60 -8.01 1.08 -7.60
N VAL A 61 -7.07 1.05 -8.57
CA VAL A 61 -5.74 1.64 -8.40
C VAL A 61 -5.87 3.16 -8.46
N VAL A 62 -5.31 3.84 -7.47
CA VAL A 62 -5.42 5.31 -7.32
C VAL A 62 -4.07 6.02 -7.32
N GLY A 63 -2.96 5.28 -7.33
CA GLY A 63 -1.59 5.81 -7.33
C GLY A 63 -0.53 4.74 -7.50
#